data_AF-A0A212C839-F1
#
_entry.id   AF-A0A212C839-F1
#
_cell.length_a   1.000
_cell.length_b   1.000
_cell.length_c   1.000
_cell.angle_alpha   90.00
_cell.angle_beta   90.00
_cell.angle_gamma   90.00
#
_symmetry.space_group_name_H-M   'P 1'
#
loop_
_entity.id
_entity.type
_entity.pdbx_description
1 polymer ?
#
loop_
_entity_poly.entity_id
_entity_poly.type
_entity_poly.pdbx_seq_one_letter_code
_entity_poly.pdbx_strand_id
1 'polypeptide(L)'
;MMEAEPASPGRLQPDTGASPGVVSTCLFFLSSEEVCKRGFTVIVDMRGSKWDSIKPLLKILQESFPCCIHVALIIKPDNFWQKQRTNFGSSKFEFETNMVSLEGLTKVVDPSQLTPEFDGCLEYNHEEWIEIRLAFEDYISNATHMLSRLEELQDILAKKELPQDLEGARNMIEEHSQLKKKVIKAPIEDLDLEGQKLLQRIQSSDSFPKKNSGSGNADLQSLLPKVSAMLDRLHSTRQHLHQMWHVRKLKLDQCFQLRLFEQDAEKMFDWITHNKGLFLNSYTEIGTSHPHAMELQTQHNHFAMNCMTGGVVFTRLLPSMLPGVPAGSSDDPVEQLTSSLGDSLW
;
A
#
# COMPACT_ATOMS: atom_id res chain seq x y z
N MET A 1 -29.18 -13.36 3.98
CA MET A 1 -30.02 -13.93 5.05
C MET A 1 -29.07 -14.47 6.11
N MET A 2 -29.29 -14.20 7.39
CA MET A 2 -28.50 -14.82 8.46
C MET A 2 -29.40 -15.78 9.23
N GLU A 3 -28.94 -17.01 9.34
CA GLU A 3 -29.47 -17.96 10.31
C GLU A 3 -28.87 -17.67 11.68
N ALA A 4 -29.76 -17.54 12.67
CA ALA A 4 -29.40 -17.64 14.06
C ALA A 4 -30.08 -18.90 14.61
N GLU A 5 -29.39 -20.02 14.58
CA GLU A 5 -29.86 -21.24 15.26
C GLU A 5 -29.58 -21.13 16.78
N PRO A 6 -30.56 -21.41 17.64
CA PRO A 6 -30.33 -21.64 19.05
C PRO A 6 -29.62 -23.01 19.23
N ALA A 7 -28.37 -22.95 19.68
CA ALA A 7 -27.54 -24.13 19.96
C ALA A 7 -28.31 -25.23 20.75
N SER A 8 -28.36 -26.43 20.18
CA SER A 8 -28.72 -27.64 20.92
C SER A 8 -27.73 -27.88 22.08
N PRO A 9 -28.16 -28.33 23.28
CA PRO A 9 -27.32 -28.34 24.50
C PRO A 9 -26.13 -29.33 24.52
N GLY A 10 -25.73 -29.90 23.38
CA GLY A 10 -24.81 -31.04 23.33
C GLY A 10 -23.49 -30.82 22.58
N ARG A 11 -23.24 -29.66 21.96
CA ARG A 11 -22.03 -29.48 21.13
C ARG A 11 -21.44 -28.08 21.12
N LEU A 12 -21.41 -27.42 22.28
CA LEU A 12 -20.38 -26.42 22.55
C LEU A 12 -19.22 -27.15 23.23
N GLN A 13 -18.33 -27.74 22.43
CA GLN A 13 -16.95 -27.88 22.89
C GLN A 13 -16.28 -26.51 22.71
N PRO A 14 -15.65 -25.95 23.75
CA PRO A 14 -15.19 -24.56 23.78
C PRO A 14 -13.83 -24.36 23.05
N ASP A 15 -13.63 -24.96 21.88
CA ASP A 15 -12.29 -25.03 21.26
C ASP A 15 -12.16 -24.36 19.87
N THR A 16 -13.08 -23.46 19.53
CA THR A 16 -12.84 -22.51 18.42
C THR A 16 -13.07 -21.11 18.97
N GLY A 17 -11.97 -20.46 19.38
CA GLY A 17 -11.92 -19.22 20.17
C GLY A 17 -12.46 -17.94 19.50
N ALA A 18 -13.42 -18.03 18.58
CA ALA A 18 -14.08 -16.86 18.03
C ALA A 18 -15.23 -16.42 18.96
N SER A 19 -15.01 -15.34 19.71
CA SER A 19 -16.03 -14.73 20.56
C SER A 19 -17.19 -14.21 19.70
N PRO A 20 -18.47 -14.27 20.14
CA PRO A 20 -19.62 -13.74 19.40
C PRO A 20 -19.47 -12.27 18.94
N GLY A 21 -18.68 -11.48 19.67
CA GLY A 21 -18.36 -10.10 19.30
C GLY A 21 -17.46 -9.96 18.06
N VAL A 22 -16.63 -10.96 17.76
CA VAL A 22 -15.79 -10.98 16.54
C VAL A 22 -16.69 -11.17 15.32
N VAL A 23 -17.56 -12.19 15.33
CA VAL A 23 -18.53 -12.46 14.24
C VAL A 23 -19.45 -11.26 13.98
N SER A 24 -19.91 -10.59 15.06
CA SER A 24 -20.73 -9.37 14.98
C SER A 24 -20.01 -8.20 14.29
N THR A 25 -18.73 -8.01 14.59
CA THR A 25 -17.91 -6.93 14.00
C THR A 25 -17.61 -7.23 12.53
N CYS A 26 -17.32 -8.49 12.18
CA CYS A 26 -17.07 -8.93 10.80
C CYS A 26 -18.29 -8.68 9.89
N LEU A 27 -19.51 -8.91 10.39
CA LEU A 27 -20.73 -8.80 9.60
C LEU A 27 -21.16 -7.36 9.32
N PHE A 28 -20.98 -6.46 10.28
CA PHE A 28 -21.33 -5.04 10.15
C PHE A 28 -20.32 -4.26 9.30
N PHE A 29 -19.01 -4.54 9.43
CA PHE A 29 -17.99 -3.82 8.66
C PHE A 29 -17.83 -4.29 7.20
N LEU A 30 -18.34 -5.48 6.85
CA LEU A 30 -18.06 -6.08 5.55
C LEU A 30 -19.26 -6.19 4.60
N SER A 31 -20.48 -5.96 5.10
CA SER A 31 -21.68 -5.77 4.28
C SER A 31 -21.56 -4.46 3.50
N SER A 32 -22.02 -4.40 2.23
CA SER A 32 -22.00 -3.13 1.48
C SER A 32 -22.92 -2.10 2.17
N GLU A 33 -22.59 -0.82 2.04
CA GLU A 33 -23.35 0.28 2.64
C GLU A 33 -24.84 0.23 2.23
N GLU A 34 -25.13 -0.21 1.00
CA GLU A 34 -26.49 -0.46 0.50
C GLU A 34 -27.21 -1.59 1.22
N VAL A 35 -26.49 -2.65 1.64
CA VAL A 35 -27.06 -3.77 2.40
C VAL A 35 -27.37 -3.32 3.83
N CYS A 36 -26.45 -2.57 4.45
CA CYS A 36 -26.66 -1.99 5.79
C CYS A 36 -27.88 -1.05 5.83
N LYS A 37 -28.13 -0.29 4.75
CA LYS A 37 -29.31 0.60 4.63
C LYS A 37 -30.65 -0.13 4.50
N ARG A 38 -30.65 -1.36 3.98
CA ARG A 38 -31.89 -2.16 3.80
C ARG A 38 -32.29 -2.94 5.04
N GLY A 39 -31.32 -3.19 5.93
CA GLY A 39 -31.50 -4.02 7.10
C GLY A 39 -31.60 -5.51 6.78
N PHE A 40 -31.52 -6.34 7.82
CA PHE A 40 -31.51 -7.78 7.76
C PHE A 40 -32.86 -8.36 8.13
N THR A 41 -33.25 -9.41 7.41
CA THR A 41 -34.23 -10.39 7.90
C THR A 41 -33.47 -11.54 8.54
N VAL A 42 -33.77 -11.83 9.80
CA VAL A 42 -33.17 -12.94 10.55
C VAL A 42 -34.21 -14.05 10.68
N ILE A 43 -33.80 -15.28 10.39
CA ILE A 43 -34.63 -16.46 10.65
C ILE A 43 -34.12 -17.10 11.93
N VAL A 44 -35.03 -17.27 12.88
CA VAL A 44 -34.78 -17.91 14.17
C VAL A 44 -35.54 -19.21 14.20
N ASP A 45 -34.82 -20.31 14.07
CA ASP A 45 -35.43 -21.64 14.13
C ASP A 45 -35.56 -22.12 15.58
N MET A 46 -36.77 -22.18 16.11
CA MET A 46 -37.01 -22.70 17.46
C MET A 46 -37.46 -24.17 17.47
N ARG A 47 -37.42 -24.88 16.32
CA ARG A 47 -37.65 -26.33 16.29
C ARG A 47 -36.60 -27.03 17.17
N GLY A 48 -37.02 -28.05 17.91
CA GLY A 48 -36.14 -28.76 18.86
C GLY A 48 -35.68 -27.95 20.09
N SER A 49 -36.00 -26.65 20.19
CA SER A 49 -35.54 -25.76 21.26
C SER A 49 -36.62 -25.42 22.29
N LYS A 50 -36.18 -24.99 23.49
CA LYS A 50 -37.09 -24.51 24.55
C LYS A 50 -37.55 -23.09 24.23
N TRP A 51 -38.86 -22.82 24.29
CA TRP A 51 -39.40 -21.48 23.97
C TRP A 51 -38.79 -20.35 24.80
N ASP A 52 -38.45 -20.59 26.07
CA ASP A 52 -37.90 -19.57 26.95
C ASP A 52 -36.53 -19.01 26.50
N SER A 53 -35.83 -19.70 25.58
CA SER A 53 -34.55 -19.20 25.03
C SER A 53 -34.71 -18.09 23.98
N ILE A 54 -35.92 -17.88 23.44
CA ILE A 54 -36.14 -16.89 22.37
C ILE A 54 -35.84 -15.46 22.84
N LYS A 55 -36.28 -15.08 24.04
CA LYS A 55 -36.09 -13.71 24.56
C LYS A 55 -34.60 -13.37 24.74
N PRO A 56 -33.78 -14.22 25.40
CA PRO A 56 -32.33 -14.05 25.42
C PRO A 56 -31.71 -13.96 24.02
N LEU A 57 -32.11 -14.81 23.08
CA LEU A 57 -31.57 -14.82 21.72
C LEU A 57 -31.87 -13.52 20.96
N LEU A 58 -33.12 -13.05 20.99
CA LEU A 58 -33.50 -11.78 20.37
C LEU A 58 -32.78 -10.58 20.99
N LYS A 59 -32.49 -10.64 22.30
CA LYS A 59 -31.70 -9.61 22.97
C LYS A 59 -30.25 -9.60 22.48
N ILE A 60 -29.63 -10.77 22.36
CA ILE A 60 -28.28 -10.91 21.77
C ILE A 60 -28.28 -10.37 20.34
N LEU A 61 -29.28 -10.71 19.52
CA LEU A 61 -29.39 -10.21 18.15
C LEU A 61 -29.47 -8.68 18.09
N GLN A 62 -30.25 -8.05 18.98
CA GLN A 62 -30.33 -6.59 19.05
C GLN A 62 -29.00 -5.95 19.48
N GLU A 63 -28.31 -6.53 20.47
CA GLU A 63 -27.03 -6.02 20.98
C GLU A 63 -25.90 -6.20 19.95
N SER A 64 -25.91 -7.29 19.20
CA SER A 64 -24.93 -7.58 18.15
C SER A 64 -25.19 -6.78 16.85
N PHE A 65 -26.45 -6.53 16.51
CA PHE A 65 -26.84 -5.90 15.24
C PHE A 65 -27.74 -4.68 15.46
N PRO A 66 -27.27 -3.65 16.20
CA PRO A 66 -28.09 -2.49 16.55
C PRO A 66 -28.59 -1.76 15.30
N CYS A 67 -29.89 -1.49 15.24
CA CYS A 67 -30.57 -0.83 14.11
C CYS A 67 -30.41 -1.51 12.73
N CYS A 68 -29.86 -2.73 12.68
CA CYS A 68 -29.60 -3.42 11.41
C CYS A 68 -30.64 -4.48 11.10
N ILE A 69 -31.31 -5.02 12.11
CA ILE A 69 -32.35 -6.02 11.90
C ILE A 69 -33.66 -5.28 11.63
N HIS A 70 -34.34 -5.64 10.55
CA HIS A 70 -35.67 -5.11 10.24
C HIS A 70 -36.76 -6.01 10.82
N VAL A 71 -36.62 -7.32 10.60
CA VAL A 71 -37.58 -8.34 11.05
C VAL A 71 -36.87 -9.63 11.47
N ALA A 72 -37.36 -10.24 12.54
CA ALA A 72 -37.02 -11.59 12.97
C ALA A 72 -38.22 -12.52 12.71
N LEU A 73 -38.04 -13.47 11.80
CA LEU A 73 -39.00 -14.54 11.50
C LEU A 73 -38.72 -15.72 12.44
N ILE A 74 -39.66 -16.03 13.31
CA ILE A 74 -39.51 -17.04 14.36
C ILE A 74 -40.29 -18.28 13.97
N ILE A 75 -39.60 -19.37 13.67
CA ILE A 75 -40.21 -20.66 13.36
C ILE A 75 -40.63 -21.31 14.67
N LYS A 76 -41.90 -21.72 14.75
CA LYS A 76 -42.48 -22.25 15.99
C LYS A 76 -41.91 -23.64 16.34
N PRO A 77 -41.77 -23.98 17.64
CA PRO A 77 -41.51 -25.36 18.07
C PRO A 77 -42.69 -26.29 17.74
N ASP A 78 -42.44 -27.55 17.42
CA ASP A 78 -43.50 -28.51 17.04
C ASP A 78 -44.59 -28.70 18.12
N ASN A 79 -44.21 -28.62 19.40
CA ASN A 79 -45.11 -28.80 20.55
C ASN A 79 -45.85 -27.52 20.98
N PHE A 80 -45.64 -26.40 20.27
CA PHE A 80 -46.11 -25.08 20.68
C PHE A 80 -47.63 -24.89 20.57
N TRP A 81 -48.27 -25.60 19.63
CA TRP A 81 -49.70 -25.49 19.36
C TRP A 81 -50.61 -26.00 20.50
N GLN A 82 -50.05 -26.61 21.54
CA GLN A 82 -50.87 -27.23 22.58
C GLN A 82 -51.32 -26.27 23.69
N LYS A 83 -50.58 -25.23 24.14
CA LYS A 83 -50.95 -24.58 25.43
C LYS A 83 -50.63 -23.09 25.73
N GLN A 84 -50.11 -22.24 24.85
CA GLN A 84 -49.66 -20.89 25.29
C GLN A 84 -50.05 -19.74 24.35
N ARG A 85 -50.66 -18.67 24.90
CA ARG A 85 -50.77 -17.35 24.26
C ARG A 85 -49.43 -16.63 24.44
N THR A 86 -48.65 -16.49 23.38
CA THR A 86 -47.34 -15.84 23.44
C THR A 86 -47.41 -14.36 23.16
N ASN A 87 -47.66 -13.59 24.22
CA ASN A 87 -47.31 -12.18 24.20
C ASN A 87 -45.84 -12.05 24.59
N PHE A 88 -45.00 -11.51 23.71
CA PHE A 88 -43.73 -10.92 24.10
C PHE A 88 -44.04 -9.75 25.04
N GLY A 89 -44.15 -10.02 26.35
CA GLY A 89 -44.49 -8.99 27.33
C GLY A 89 -43.49 -7.84 27.26
N SER A 90 -44.02 -6.62 27.06
CA SER A 90 -43.45 -5.24 27.12
C SER A 90 -42.00 -4.92 26.70
N SER A 91 -41.14 -5.88 26.39
CA SER A 91 -39.83 -5.64 25.78
C SER A 91 -40.03 -5.52 24.27
N LYS A 92 -40.30 -4.30 23.82
CA LYS A 92 -40.38 -3.97 22.39
C LYS A 92 -38.93 -3.99 21.86
N PHE A 93 -38.55 -5.05 21.17
CA PHE A 93 -37.30 -5.08 20.42
C PHE A 93 -37.31 -3.95 19.38
N GLU A 94 -36.13 -3.48 18.97
CA GLU A 94 -35.97 -2.43 17.96
C GLU A 94 -36.40 -2.88 16.55
N PHE A 95 -36.67 -4.17 16.36
CA PHE A 95 -37.07 -4.80 15.12
C PHE A 95 -38.40 -5.55 15.26
N GLU A 96 -39.07 -5.80 14.12
CA GLU A 96 -40.32 -6.54 14.10
C GLU A 96 -40.10 -8.03 14.39
N THR A 97 -41.03 -8.67 15.10
CA THR A 97 -40.99 -10.12 15.35
C THR A 97 -42.25 -10.77 14.78
N ASN A 98 -42.07 -11.71 13.85
CA ASN A 98 -43.17 -12.39 13.18
C ASN A 98 -43.03 -13.90 13.37
N MET A 99 -44.10 -14.54 13.85
CA MET A 99 -44.13 -16.00 14.00
C MET A 99 -44.58 -16.65 12.70
N VAL A 100 -43.81 -17.62 12.20
CA VAL A 100 -44.06 -18.29 10.92
C VAL A 100 -44.00 -19.81 11.11
N SER A 101 -44.71 -20.57 10.27
CA SER A 101 -44.49 -22.02 10.14
C SER A 101 -43.39 -22.29 9.11
N LEU A 102 -42.82 -23.50 9.11
CA LEU A 102 -41.84 -23.90 8.11
C LEU A 102 -42.38 -23.71 6.67
N GLU A 103 -43.57 -24.28 6.39
CA GLU A 103 -44.26 -24.14 5.11
C GLU A 103 -44.65 -22.69 4.75
N GLY A 104 -44.76 -21.82 5.75
CA GLY A 104 -45.09 -20.41 5.57
C GLY A 104 -43.88 -19.56 5.16
N LEU A 105 -42.67 -20.08 5.35
CA LEU A 105 -41.43 -19.32 5.18
C LEU A 105 -41.16 -18.97 3.72
N THR A 106 -41.42 -19.91 2.80
CA THR A 106 -41.29 -19.73 1.34
C THR A 106 -42.28 -18.70 0.76
N LYS A 107 -43.30 -18.28 1.54
CA LYS A 107 -44.24 -17.22 1.15
C LYS A 107 -43.73 -15.82 1.48
N VAL A 108 -42.74 -15.71 2.38
CA VAL A 108 -42.20 -14.44 2.88
C VAL A 108 -40.71 -14.27 2.58
N VAL A 109 -40.00 -15.35 2.31
CA VAL A 109 -38.61 -15.36 1.86
C VAL A 109 -38.50 -16.16 0.57
N ASP A 110 -37.74 -15.63 -0.38
CA ASP A 110 -37.45 -16.30 -1.64
C ASP A 110 -36.70 -17.62 -1.37
N PRO A 111 -37.16 -18.78 -1.90
CA PRO A 111 -36.49 -20.06 -1.71
C PRO A 111 -35.02 -20.10 -2.11
N SER A 112 -34.57 -19.22 -3.01
CA SER A 112 -33.14 -19.08 -3.38
C SER A 112 -32.26 -18.48 -2.28
N GLN A 113 -32.88 -17.91 -1.24
CA GLN A 113 -32.20 -17.36 -0.07
C GLN A 113 -32.33 -18.27 1.17
N LEU A 114 -33.13 -19.32 1.07
CA LEU A 114 -33.34 -20.32 2.11
C LEU A 114 -32.41 -21.51 1.87
N THR A 115 -31.86 -22.07 2.94
CA THR A 115 -31.12 -23.33 2.92
C THR A 115 -32.05 -24.54 2.81
N PRO A 116 -31.56 -25.74 2.45
CA PRO A 116 -32.42 -26.92 2.23
C PRO A 116 -33.28 -27.33 3.43
N GLU A 117 -32.81 -27.10 4.66
CA GLU A 117 -33.53 -27.34 5.92
C GLU A 117 -34.75 -26.44 6.13
N PHE A 118 -34.87 -25.40 5.30
CA PHE A 118 -35.99 -24.45 5.24
C PHE A 118 -36.74 -24.52 3.90
N ASP A 119 -36.69 -25.66 3.20
CA ASP A 119 -37.30 -25.86 1.88
C ASP A 119 -36.77 -24.91 0.79
N GLY A 120 -35.49 -24.55 0.90
CA GLY A 120 -34.79 -23.67 -0.04
C GLY A 120 -33.77 -24.35 -0.94
N CYS A 121 -33.05 -23.55 -1.73
CA CYS A 121 -32.00 -24.00 -2.64
C CYS A 121 -30.67 -23.22 -2.50
N LEU A 122 -30.47 -22.50 -1.40
CA LEU A 122 -29.21 -21.87 -1.05
C LEU A 122 -28.26 -22.93 -0.48
N GLU A 123 -27.22 -23.28 -1.23
CA GLU A 123 -26.12 -24.06 -0.67
C GLU A 123 -25.31 -23.16 0.28
N TYR A 124 -25.32 -23.50 1.56
CA TYR A 124 -24.61 -22.77 2.61
C TYR A 124 -23.82 -23.74 3.49
N ASN A 125 -22.55 -23.44 3.68
CA ASN A 125 -21.69 -24.13 4.62
C ASN A 125 -21.11 -23.11 5.60
N HIS A 126 -21.54 -23.19 6.86
CA HIS A 126 -21.12 -22.25 7.89
C HIS A 126 -19.62 -22.29 8.19
N GLU A 127 -19.03 -23.50 8.23
CA GLU A 127 -17.61 -23.69 8.51
C GLU A 127 -16.77 -23.05 7.40
N GLU A 128 -17.11 -23.34 6.13
CA GLU A 128 -16.43 -22.76 4.97
C GLU A 128 -16.59 -21.23 4.94
N TRP A 129 -17.80 -20.73 5.19
CA TRP A 129 -18.06 -19.28 5.20
C TRP A 129 -17.22 -18.57 6.27
N ILE A 130 -17.13 -19.12 7.49
CA ILE A 130 -16.28 -18.57 8.55
C ILE A 130 -14.81 -18.58 8.10
N GLU A 131 -14.30 -19.70 7.60
CA GLU A 131 -12.90 -19.83 7.22
C GLU A 131 -12.50 -18.84 6.13
N ILE A 132 -13.34 -18.67 5.11
CA ILE A 132 -13.12 -17.67 4.04
C ILE A 132 -13.12 -16.26 4.63
N ARG A 133 -14.04 -15.97 5.55
CA ARG A 133 -14.17 -14.63 6.16
C ARG A 133 -13.00 -14.26 7.04
N LEU A 134 -12.53 -15.21 7.87
CA LEU A 134 -11.35 -15.01 8.70
C LEU A 134 -10.11 -14.79 7.83
N ALA A 135 -9.94 -15.61 6.78
CA ALA A 135 -8.83 -15.44 5.83
C ALA A 135 -8.91 -14.09 5.08
N PHE A 136 -10.11 -13.65 4.72
CA PHE A 136 -10.32 -12.34 4.10
C PHE A 136 -9.96 -11.18 5.03
N GLU A 137 -10.38 -11.23 6.29
CA GLU A 137 -10.09 -10.17 7.25
C GLU A 137 -8.60 -10.07 7.56
N ASP A 138 -7.94 -11.21 7.80
CA ASP A 138 -6.50 -11.26 8.03
C ASP A 138 -5.74 -10.69 6.83
N TYR A 139 -6.09 -11.13 5.62
CA TYR A 139 -5.51 -10.61 4.38
C TYR A 139 -5.71 -9.09 4.24
N ILE A 140 -6.92 -8.58 4.42
CA ILE A 140 -7.20 -7.14 4.28
C ILE A 140 -6.46 -6.32 5.33
N SER A 141 -6.40 -6.79 6.57
CA SER A 141 -5.65 -6.16 7.65
C SER A 141 -4.16 -6.06 7.29
N ASN A 142 -3.57 -7.20 6.90
CA ASN A 142 -2.15 -7.30 6.57
C ASN A 142 -1.80 -6.47 5.32
N ALA A 143 -2.64 -6.52 4.28
CA ALA A 143 -2.48 -5.74 3.06
C ALA A 143 -2.59 -4.23 3.31
N THR A 144 -3.54 -3.80 4.14
CA THR A 144 -3.71 -2.39 4.50
C THR A 144 -2.51 -1.86 5.27
N HIS A 145 -2.04 -2.62 6.27
CA HIS A 145 -0.82 -2.27 7.00
C HIS A 145 0.41 -2.19 6.09
N MET A 146 0.53 -3.10 5.12
CA MET A 146 1.60 -3.03 4.13
C MET A 146 1.51 -1.79 3.25
N LEU A 147 0.31 -1.45 2.76
CA LEU A 147 0.09 -0.24 1.97
C LEU A 147 0.52 1.02 2.73
N SER A 148 0.14 1.17 4.00
CA SER A 148 0.59 2.30 4.83
C SER A 148 2.12 2.39 4.89
N ARG A 149 2.80 1.26 5.07
CA ARG A 149 4.27 1.23 5.08
C ARG A 149 4.88 1.61 3.73
N LEU A 150 4.27 1.22 2.62
CA LEU A 150 4.74 1.61 1.29
C LEU A 150 4.53 3.10 1.04
N GLU A 151 3.42 3.67 1.48
CA GLU A 151 3.12 5.10 1.41
C GLU A 151 4.13 5.92 2.22
N GLU A 152 4.49 5.50 3.44
CA GLU A 152 5.56 6.13 4.23
C GLU A 152 6.92 6.15 3.48
N LEU A 153 7.25 5.07 2.77
CA LEU A 153 8.47 5.00 1.96
C LEU A 153 8.40 5.94 0.75
N GLN A 154 7.21 6.12 0.15
CA GLN A 154 7.01 7.09 -0.92
C GLN A 154 7.25 8.52 -0.42
N ASP A 155 6.73 8.87 0.76
CA ASP A 155 6.95 10.19 1.36
C ASP A 155 8.44 10.48 1.60
N ILE A 156 9.20 9.48 2.07
CA ILE A 156 10.65 9.61 2.24
C ILE A 156 11.34 9.85 0.89
N LEU A 157 10.95 9.14 -0.17
CA LEU A 157 11.52 9.31 -1.52
C LEU A 157 11.06 10.59 -2.23
N ALA A 158 9.90 11.13 -1.87
CA ALA A 158 9.35 12.35 -2.45
C ALA A 158 10.11 13.62 -2.01
N LYS A 159 10.94 13.53 -0.96
CA LYS A 159 11.78 14.64 -0.50
C LYS A 159 12.62 15.22 -1.64
N LYS A 160 12.45 16.52 -1.90
CA LYS A 160 13.12 17.25 -2.98
C LYS A 160 14.48 17.83 -2.59
N GLU A 161 14.83 17.76 -1.32
CA GLU A 161 16.11 18.25 -0.81
C GLU A 161 17.26 17.57 -1.54
N LEU A 162 18.24 18.38 -1.94
CA LEU A 162 19.48 17.96 -2.57
C LEU A 162 20.64 18.47 -1.73
N PRO A 163 21.74 17.71 -1.65
CA PRO A 163 22.91 18.04 -0.85
C PRO A 163 23.61 19.31 -1.40
N GLN A 164 24.18 20.10 -0.49
CA GLN A 164 24.91 21.32 -0.84
C GLN A 164 26.41 21.06 -1.05
N ASP A 165 26.93 19.94 -0.55
CA ASP A 165 28.33 19.56 -0.63
C ASP A 165 28.50 18.07 -0.98
N LEU A 166 29.75 17.68 -1.22
CA LEU A 166 30.11 16.31 -1.58
C LEU A 166 29.81 15.29 -0.48
N GLU A 167 30.01 15.67 0.79
CA GLU A 167 29.83 14.78 1.93
C GLU A 167 28.33 14.51 2.17
N GLY A 168 27.50 15.55 2.11
CA GLY A 168 26.05 15.42 2.11
C GLY A 168 25.55 14.55 0.96
N ALA A 169 26.13 14.69 -0.24
CA ALA A 169 25.75 13.85 -1.37
C ALA A 169 26.10 12.37 -1.16
N ARG A 170 27.28 12.08 -0.62
CA ARG A 170 27.69 10.73 -0.24
C ARG A 170 26.76 10.15 0.82
N ASN A 171 26.42 10.91 1.85
CA ASN A 171 25.52 10.48 2.92
C ASN A 171 24.11 10.17 2.39
N MET A 172 23.54 11.04 1.56
CA MET A 172 22.22 10.83 0.97
C MET A 172 22.18 9.62 0.01
N ILE A 173 23.26 9.34 -0.72
CA ILE A 173 23.39 8.12 -1.54
C ILE A 173 23.41 6.87 -0.66
N GLU A 174 24.11 6.91 0.47
CA GLU A 174 24.14 5.77 1.40
C GLU A 174 22.77 5.54 2.08
N GLU A 175 22.10 6.60 2.54
CA GLU A 175 20.74 6.52 3.06
C GLU A 175 19.76 5.94 2.03
N HIS A 176 19.89 6.37 0.77
CA HIS A 176 19.16 5.78 -0.34
C HIS A 176 19.50 4.29 -0.47
N SER A 177 20.77 3.89 -0.55
CA SER A 177 21.15 2.47 -0.60
C SER A 177 20.55 1.63 0.55
N GLN A 178 20.49 2.18 1.76
CA GLN A 178 19.89 1.52 2.92
C GLN A 178 18.37 1.38 2.81
N LEU A 179 17.68 2.44 2.38
CA LEU A 179 16.24 2.40 2.17
C LEU A 179 15.85 1.40 1.07
N LYS A 180 16.72 1.16 0.07
CA LYS A 180 16.53 0.10 -0.95
C LYS A 180 16.36 -1.27 -0.32
N LYS A 181 17.18 -1.57 0.69
CA LYS A 181 17.16 -2.85 1.40
C LYS A 181 15.84 -3.03 2.15
N LYS A 182 15.23 -1.95 2.65
CA LYS A 182 13.91 -1.98 3.29
C LYS A 182 12.80 -2.25 2.28
N VAL A 183 12.85 -1.61 1.10
CA VAL A 183 11.89 -1.83 0.01
C VAL A 183 11.92 -3.28 -0.48
N ILE A 184 13.12 -3.83 -0.73
CA ILE A 184 13.27 -5.20 -1.27
C ILE A 184 12.86 -6.27 -0.25
N LYS A 185 13.02 -6.00 1.05
CA LYS A 185 12.66 -6.95 2.12
C LYS A 185 11.18 -6.88 2.52
N ALA A 186 10.38 -5.99 1.91
CA ALA A 186 8.95 -5.93 2.19
C ALA A 186 8.28 -7.21 1.66
N PRO A 187 7.55 -7.98 2.50
CA PRO A 187 6.94 -9.27 2.13
C PRO A 187 5.67 -9.08 1.29
N ILE A 188 5.81 -8.45 0.12
CA ILE A 188 4.67 -8.19 -0.79
C ILE A 188 4.31 -9.47 -1.55
N GLU A 189 5.30 -10.31 -1.82
CA GLU A 189 5.12 -11.61 -2.49
C GLU A 189 4.30 -12.59 -1.63
N ASP A 190 4.50 -12.55 -0.31
CA ASP A 190 3.73 -13.39 0.62
C ASP A 190 2.25 -12.98 0.63
N LEU A 191 1.99 -11.67 0.66
CA LEU A 191 0.64 -11.11 0.56
C LEU A 191 -0.03 -11.38 -0.80
N ASP A 192 0.75 -11.33 -1.88
CA ASP A 192 0.26 -11.69 -3.21
C ASP A 192 -0.20 -13.15 -3.24
N LEU A 193 0.63 -14.06 -2.71
CA LEU A 193 0.28 -15.48 -2.62
C LEU A 193 -0.96 -15.71 -1.75
N GLU A 194 -1.07 -15.02 -0.62
CA GLU A 194 -2.23 -15.08 0.27
C GLU A 194 -3.51 -14.60 -0.43
N GLY A 195 -3.45 -13.45 -1.10
CA GLY A 195 -4.59 -12.90 -1.85
C GLY A 195 -5.02 -13.82 -3.00
N GLN A 196 -4.08 -14.38 -3.75
CA GLN A 196 -4.37 -15.34 -4.83
C GLN A 196 -5.01 -16.64 -4.30
N LYS A 197 -4.48 -17.19 -3.19
CA LYS A 197 -5.07 -18.37 -2.52
C LYS A 197 -6.50 -18.09 -2.04
N LEU A 198 -6.73 -16.90 -1.48
CA LEU A 198 -8.05 -16.48 -1.04
C LEU A 198 -9.03 -16.36 -2.21
N LEU A 199 -8.63 -15.74 -3.32
CA LEU A 199 -9.45 -15.68 -4.55
C LEU A 199 -9.79 -17.08 -5.05
N GLN A 200 -8.80 -17.98 -5.11
CA GLN A 200 -9.02 -19.35 -5.54
C GLN A 200 -9.98 -20.09 -4.61
N ARG A 201 -9.84 -19.92 -3.29
CA ARG A 201 -10.73 -20.53 -2.30
C ARG A 201 -12.17 -20.02 -2.46
N ILE A 202 -12.37 -18.71 -2.64
CA ILE A 202 -13.70 -18.12 -2.87
C ILE A 202 -14.32 -18.69 -4.16
N GLN A 203 -13.56 -18.75 -5.26
CA GLN A 203 -14.05 -19.24 -6.56
C GLN A 203 -14.31 -20.75 -6.60
N SER A 204 -13.61 -21.52 -5.76
CA SER A 204 -13.76 -22.98 -5.68
C SER A 204 -14.84 -23.41 -4.69
N SER A 205 -15.43 -22.47 -3.93
CA SER A 205 -16.51 -22.76 -3.00
C SER A 205 -17.73 -23.30 -3.74
N ASP A 206 -18.35 -24.34 -3.18
CA ASP A 206 -19.58 -24.91 -3.73
C ASP A 206 -20.73 -23.89 -3.70
N SER A 207 -20.67 -22.94 -2.76
CA SER A 207 -21.62 -21.82 -2.62
C SER A 207 -21.44 -20.73 -3.69
N PHE A 208 -20.45 -20.86 -4.58
CA PHE A 208 -20.21 -19.93 -5.68
C PHE A 208 -21.15 -20.24 -6.86
N PRO A 209 -21.85 -19.24 -7.45
CA PRO A 209 -22.76 -19.47 -8.56
C PRO A 209 -21.98 -20.04 -9.74
N LYS A 210 -22.29 -21.30 -10.09
CA LYS A 210 -21.86 -21.89 -11.36
C LYS A 210 -22.50 -21.07 -12.49
N LYS A 211 -21.81 -20.93 -13.63
CA LYS A 211 -22.25 -20.10 -14.78
C LYS A 211 -23.70 -20.34 -15.28
N ASN A 212 -24.36 -21.40 -14.82
CA ASN A 212 -25.74 -21.76 -15.16
C ASN A 212 -26.73 -21.76 -13.96
N SER A 213 -26.32 -21.34 -12.76
CA SER A 213 -27.18 -21.30 -11.56
C SER A 213 -27.21 -19.88 -10.97
N GLY A 214 -28.37 -19.24 -11.00
CA GLY A 214 -28.58 -17.90 -10.39
C GLY A 214 -28.59 -17.91 -8.85
N SER A 215 -28.43 -19.08 -8.22
CA SER A 215 -28.28 -19.25 -6.78
C SER A 215 -26.79 -19.33 -6.47
N GLY A 216 -26.24 -18.28 -5.88
CA GLY A 216 -24.87 -18.24 -5.38
C GLY A 216 -24.76 -17.22 -4.28
N ASN A 217 -23.85 -17.45 -3.34
CA ASN A 217 -23.73 -16.61 -2.17
C ASN A 217 -23.22 -15.20 -2.55
N ALA A 218 -24.14 -14.24 -2.66
CA ALA A 218 -23.85 -12.85 -3.05
C ALA A 218 -22.83 -12.17 -2.11
N ASP A 219 -22.78 -12.62 -0.85
CA ASP A 219 -21.82 -12.15 0.14
C ASP A 219 -20.38 -12.51 -0.28
N LEU A 220 -20.13 -13.77 -0.66
CA LEU A 220 -18.83 -14.23 -1.14
C LEU A 220 -18.44 -13.58 -2.48
N GLN A 221 -19.43 -13.36 -3.37
CA GLN A 221 -19.19 -12.62 -4.62
C GLN A 221 -18.65 -11.21 -4.37
N SER A 222 -19.14 -10.55 -3.33
CA SER A 222 -18.73 -9.18 -2.99
C SER A 222 -17.28 -9.09 -2.51
N LEU A 223 -16.67 -10.20 -2.07
CA LEU A 223 -15.29 -10.24 -1.61
C LEU A 223 -14.29 -10.27 -2.76
N LEU A 224 -14.60 -10.96 -3.86
CA LEU A 224 -13.73 -11.06 -5.03
C LEU A 224 -13.20 -9.70 -5.55
N PRO A 225 -14.05 -8.70 -5.84
CA PRO A 225 -13.57 -7.41 -6.31
C PRO A 225 -12.75 -6.68 -5.23
N LYS A 226 -13.05 -6.88 -3.94
CA LYS A 226 -12.30 -6.27 -2.84
C LYS A 226 -10.88 -6.83 -2.75
N VAL A 227 -10.72 -8.17 -2.80
CA VAL A 227 -9.40 -8.81 -2.80
C VAL A 227 -8.60 -8.44 -4.05
N SER A 228 -9.24 -8.49 -5.23
CA SER A 228 -8.58 -8.14 -6.50
C SER A 228 -8.11 -6.67 -6.51
N ALA A 229 -8.96 -5.74 -6.09
CA ALA A 229 -8.58 -4.34 -5.99
C ALA A 229 -7.44 -4.10 -4.97
N MET A 230 -7.38 -4.88 -3.90
CA MET A 230 -6.30 -4.79 -2.93
C MET A 230 -4.97 -5.28 -3.52
N LEU A 231 -4.96 -6.40 -4.25
CA LEU A 231 -3.79 -6.89 -4.99
C LEU A 231 -3.29 -5.85 -6.01
N ASP A 232 -4.20 -5.31 -6.82
CA ASP A 232 -3.88 -4.28 -7.82
C ASP A 232 -3.25 -3.05 -7.17
N ARG A 233 -3.79 -2.60 -6.03
CA ARG A 233 -3.23 -1.49 -5.26
C ARG A 233 -1.84 -1.81 -4.74
N LEU A 234 -1.62 -2.97 -4.12
CA LEU A 234 -0.30 -3.39 -3.63
C LEU A 234 0.74 -3.41 -4.77
N HIS A 235 0.39 -3.98 -5.92
CA HIS A 235 1.27 -4.05 -7.08
C HIS A 235 1.58 -2.66 -7.66
N SER A 236 0.54 -1.84 -7.86
CA SER A 236 0.70 -0.48 -8.39
C SER A 236 1.57 0.38 -7.47
N THR A 237 1.31 0.35 -6.16
CA THR A 237 2.09 1.08 -5.15
C THR A 237 3.55 0.62 -5.11
N ARG A 238 3.79 -0.70 -5.18
CA ARG A 238 5.15 -1.27 -5.28
C ARG A 238 5.88 -0.81 -6.54
N GLN A 239 5.21 -0.90 -7.70
CA GLN A 239 5.79 -0.48 -8.97
C GLN A 239 6.10 1.02 -8.98
N HIS A 240 5.20 1.84 -8.45
CA HIS A 240 5.40 3.27 -8.32
C HIS A 240 6.60 3.59 -7.42
N LEU A 241 6.71 2.89 -6.28
CA LEU A 241 7.85 3.03 -5.37
C LEU A 241 9.18 2.68 -6.05
N HIS A 242 9.23 1.63 -6.88
CA HIS A 242 10.40 1.30 -7.68
C HIS A 242 10.75 2.37 -8.73
N GLN A 243 9.76 3.03 -9.33
CA GLN A 243 10.00 4.13 -10.27
C GLN A 243 10.56 5.36 -9.54
N MET A 244 9.93 5.77 -8.44
CA MET A 244 10.41 6.87 -7.59
C MET A 244 11.83 6.61 -7.10
N TRP A 245 12.11 5.36 -6.71
CA TRP A 245 13.43 4.90 -6.33
C TRP A 245 14.49 5.19 -7.40
N HIS A 246 14.20 4.74 -8.63
CA HIS A 246 15.11 4.87 -9.77
C HIS A 246 15.36 6.33 -10.12
N VAL A 247 14.30 7.14 -10.16
CA VAL A 247 14.38 8.59 -10.43
C VAL A 247 15.20 9.30 -9.34
N ARG A 248 14.95 8.99 -8.05
CA ARG A 248 15.71 9.59 -6.94
C ARG A 248 17.19 9.21 -7.00
N LYS A 249 17.50 7.95 -7.36
CA LYS A 249 18.89 7.51 -7.57
C LYS A 249 19.60 8.36 -8.61
N LEU A 250 18.98 8.50 -9.79
CA LEU A 250 19.57 9.27 -10.89
C LEU A 250 19.85 10.72 -10.48
N LYS A 251 18.91 11.35 -9.75
CA LYS A 251 19.09 12.71 -9.25
C LYS A 251 20.22 12.83 -8.22
N LEU A 252 20.35 11.86 -7.32
CA LEU A 252 21.45 11.85 -6.35
C LEU A 252 22.80 11.63 -7.03
N ASP A 253 22.87 10.72 -8.00
CA ASP A 253 24.07 10.47 -8.79
C ASP A 253 24.49 11.74 -9.56
N GLN A 254 23.54 12.41 -10.22
CA GLN A 254 23.78 13.69 -10.90
C GLN A 254 24.27 14.78 -9.94
N CYS A 255 23.62 14.90 -8.78
CA CYS A 255 24.00 15.91 -7.79
C CYS A 255 25.39 15.64 -7.22
N PHE A 256 25.73 14.39 -6.94
CA PHE A 256 27.08 14.01 -6.51
C PHE A 256 28.13 14.39 -7.56
N GLN A 257 27.88 14.08 -8.84
CA GLN A 257 28.80 14.45 -9.91
C GLN A 257 28.96 15.97 -10.05
N LEU A 258 27.88 16.74 -9.90
CA LEU A 258 27.94 18.20 -9.89
C LEU A 258 28.80 18.71 -8.72
N ARG A 259 28.60 18.21 -7.49
CA ARG A 259 29.40 18.61 -6.33
C ARG A 259 30.87 18.22 -6.47
N LEU A 260 31.16 17.09 -7.11
CA LEU A 260 32.52 16.67 -7.40
C LEU A 260 33.20 17.62 -8.37
N PHE A 261 32.49 17.97 -9.44
CA PHE A 261 32.94 18.94 -10.42
C PHE A 261 33.21 20.31 -9.79
N GLU A 262 32.29 20.83 -8.96
CA GLU A 262 32.47 22.11 -8.27
C GLU A 262 33.74 22.12 -7.41
N GLN A 263 33.99 21.04 -6.65
CA GLN A 263 35.21 20.91 -5.85
C GLN A 263 36.48 20.84 -6.72
N ASP A 264 36.43 20.09 -7.82
CA ASP A 264 37.56 20.00 -8.75
C ASP A 264 37.81 21.35 -9.44
N ALA A 265 36.76 22.15 -9.69
CA ALA A 265 36.84 23.49 -10.27
C ALA A 265 37.54 24.45 -9.33
N GLU A 266 37.12 24.44 -8.06
CA GLU A 266 37.71 25.25 -7.01
C GLU A 266 39.20 24.92 -6.83
N LYS A 267 39.54 23.63 -6.73
CA LYS A 267 40.94 23.19 -6.65
C LYS A 267 41.77 23.63 -7.86
N MET A 268 41.20 23.56 -9.06
CA MET A 268 41.89 24.00 -10.27
C MET A 268 42.08 25.52 -10.27
N PHE A 269 41.08 26.29 -9.87
CA PHE A 269 41.15 27.74 -9.76
C PHE A 269 42.22 28.18 -8.74
N ASP A 270 42.23 27.55 -7.57
CA ASP A 270 43.25 27.77 -6.54
C ASP A 270 44.65 27.45 -7.07
N TRP A 271 44.80 26.33 -7.78
CA TRP A 271 46.07 25.94 -8.39
C TRP A 271 46.54 26.95 -9.43
N ILE A 272 45.67 27.39 -10.35
CA ILE A 272 46.00 28.40 -11.36
C ILE A 272 46.41 29.72 -10.69
N THR A 273 45.63 30.18 -9.72
CA THR A 273 45.88 31.43 -8.99
C THR A 273 47.21 31.38 -8.24
N HIS A 274 47.50 30.28 -7.57
CA HIS A 274 48.77 30.06 -6.89
C HIS A 274 49.96 30.07 -7.86
N ASN A 275 49.87 29.33 -8.96
CA ASN A 275 50.95 29.27 -9.94
C ASN A 275 51.13 30.60 -10.70
N LYS A 276 50.06 31.34 -10.98
CA LYS A 276 50.14 32.71 -11.50
C LYS A 276 50.92 33.61 -10.54
N GLY A 277 50.63 33.52 -9.24
CA GLY A 277 51.36 34.27 -8.22
C GLY A 277 52.84 33.92 -8.18
N LEU A 278 53.19 32.63 -8.22
CA LEU A 278 54.60 32.19 -8.31
C LEU A 278 55.26 32.70 -9.60
N PHE A 279 54.58 32.58 -10.74
CA PHE A 279 55.09 33.02 -12.03
C PHE A 279 55.39 34.52 -12.04
N LEU A 280 54.44 35.36 -11.60
CA LEU A 280 54.62 36.82 -11.55
C LEU A 280 55.70 37.26 -10.56
N ASN A 281 55.87 36.54 -9.44
CA ASN A 281 56.87 36.89 -8.43
C ASN A 281 58.28 36.36 -8.74
N SER A 282 58.40 35.28 -9.52
CA SER A 282 59.69 34.62 -9.81
C SER A 282 60.27 34.92 -11.19
N TYR A 283 59.45 35.37 -12.16
CA TYR A 283 59.87 35.60 -13.56
C TYR A 283 59.77 37.08 -13.95
N THR A 284 60.45 37.95 -13.20
CA THR A 284 60.58 39.38 -13.55
C THR A 284 61.78 39.67 -14.46
N GLU A 285 62.60 38.65 -14.78
CA GLU A 285 63.85 38.78 -15.51
C GLU A 285 63.90 37.82 -16.72
N ILE A 286 64.57 38.22 -17.81
CA ILE A 286 64.73 37.44 -19.05
C ILE A 286 65.81 36.33 -18.89
N GLY A 287 66.46 36.27 -17.72
CA GLY A 287 67.59 35.40 -17.45
C GLY A 287 68.93 36.09 -17.73
N THR A 288 69.94 35.75 -16.93
CA THR A 288 71.28 36.38 -16.96
C THR A 288 72.22 35.79 -18.03
N SER A 289 71.80 34.74 -18.73
CA SER A 289 72.56 34.08 -19.80
C SER A 289 71.63 33.32 -20.76
N HIS A 290 72.10 32.99 -21.96
CA HIS A 290 71.32 32.22 -22.93
C HIS A 290 70.81 30.86 -22.39
N PRO A 291 71.61 30.04 -21.67
CA PRO A 291 71.12 28.81 -21.05
C PRO A 291 70.02 29.06 -20.01
N HIS A 292 70.18 30.10 -19.19
CA HIS A 292 69.19 30.47 -18.17
C HIS A 292 67.88 30.94 -18.80
N ALA A 293 67.94 31.74 -19.87
CA ALA A 293 66.75 32.18 -20.62
C ALA A 293 65.98 30.99 -21.24
N MET A 294 66.68 29.98 -21.76
CA MET A 294 66.07 28.77 -22.32
C MET A 294 65.37 27.91 -21.26
N GLU A 295 65.93 27.84 -20.04
CA GLU A 295 65.32 27.14 -18.92
C GLU A 295 64.01 27.83 -18.47
N LEU A 296 64.03 29.16 -18.33
CA LEU A 296 62.84 29.95 -17.98
C LEU A 296 61.75 29.80 -19.06
N GLN A 297 62.11 29.80 -20.35
CA GLN A 297 61.17 29.57 -21.45
C GLN A 297 60.54 28.17 -21.40
N THR A 298 61.32 27.15 -21.07
CA THR A 298 60.81 25.77 -20.96
C THR A 298 59.81 25.64 -19.81
N GLN A 299 60.11 26.26 -18.66
CA GLN A 299 59.21 26.30 -17.52
C GLN A 299 57.90 27.04 -17.84
N HIS A 300 57.97 28.16 -18.56
CA HIS A 300 56.79 28.89 -19.05
C HIS A 300 55.93 28.03 -19.99
N ASN A 301 56.54 27.35 -20.97
CA ASN A 301 55.81 26.48 -21.89
C ASN A 301 55.12 25.32 -21.17
N HIS A 302 55.77 24.73 -20.15
CA HIS A 302 55.19 23.68 -19.33
C HIS A 302 53.98 24.20 -18.53
N PHE A 303 54.08 25.40 -17.96
CA PHE A 303 52.97 26.06 -17.27
C PHE A 303 51.78 26.29 -18.22
N ALA A 304 52.01 26.90 -19.39
CA ALA A 304 50.97 27.17 -20.38
C ALA A 304 50.25 25.89 -20.86
N MET A 305 51.01 24.82 -21.11
CA MET A 305 50.46 23.53 -21.53
C MET A 305 49.57 22.89 -20.45
N ASN A 306 49.97 23.00 -19.18
CA ASN A 306 49.19 22.48 -18.06
C ASN A 306 47.87 23.26 -17.87
N CYS A 307 47.88 24.58 -18.03
CA CYS A 307 46.67 25.41 -18.00
C CYS A 307 45.68 25.06 -19.11
N MET A 308 46.15 24.84 -20.34
CA MET A 308 45.28 24.43 -21.46
C MET A 308 44.66 23.05 -21.25
N THR A 309 45.42 22.11 -20.69
CA THR A 309 44.92 20.75 -20.44
C THR A 309 43.83 20.75 -19.37
N GLY A 310 43.97 21.57 -18.33
CA GLY A 310 42.93 21.77 -17.31
C GLY A 310 41.62 22.32 -17.89
N GLY A 311 41.69 23.37 -18.72
CA GLY A 311 40.51 23.97 -19.35
C GLY A 311 39.72 23.01 -20.24
N VAL A 312 40.40 22.16 -21.02
CA VAL A 312 39.74 21.19 -21.93
C VAL A 312 38.99 20.09 -21.18
N VAL A 313 39.49 19.65 -20.02
CA VAL A 313 38.80 18.66 -19.18
C VAL A 313 37.50 19.24 -18.62
N PHE A 314 37.53 20.51 -18.21
CA PHE A 314 36.35 21.23 -17.69
C PHE A 314 35.23 21.37 -18.72
N THR A 315 35.56 21.79 -19.95
CA THR A 315 34.56 21.99 -21.01
C THR A 315 33.93 20.67 -21.47
N ARG A 316 34.63 19.53 -21.36
CA ARG A 316 34.14 18.22 -21.84
C ARG A 316 33.21 17.52 -20.86
N LEU A 317 33.36 17.72 -19.55
CA LEU A 317 32.54 17.04 -18.55
C LEU A 317 31.17 17.67 -18.37
N LEU A 318 31.06 18.98 -18.64
CA LEU A 318 29.92 19.80 -18.26
C LEU A 318 28.57 19.47 -18.94
N PRO A 319 28.50 19.10 -20.24
CA PRO A 319 27.25 18.68 -20.88
C PRO A 319 26.63 17.41 -20.27
N SER A 320 27.46 16.58 -19.63
CA SER A 320 27.03 15.34 -18.96
C SER A 320 26.40 15.61 -17.58
N MET A 321 26.66 16.79 -17.00
CA MET A 321 26.27 17.15 -15.63
C MET A 321 24.99 18.00 -15.57
N LEU A 322 24.66 18.72 -16.65
CA LEU A 322 23.45 19.54 -16.78
C LEU A 322 22.73 19.22 -18.10
N PRO A 323 21.99 18.10 -18.20
CA PRO A 323 21.21 17.80 -19.40
C PRO A 323 20.02 18.77 -19.48
N GLY A 324 20.23 19.95 -20.09
CA GLY A 324 19.20 20.96 -20.26
C GLY A 324 19.65 22.42 -20.28
N VAL A 325 20.92 22.75 -20.00
CA VAL A 325 21.46 24.09 -20.27
C VAL A 325 21.86 24.15 -21.75
N PRO A 326 21.17 24.94 -22.59
CA PRO A 326 21.57 25.10 -23.98
C PRO A 326 22.95 25.75 -24.02
N ALA A 327 23.90 25.11 -24.71
CA ALA A 327 25.20 25.71 -24.97
C ALA A 327 25.02 27.08 -25.65
N GLY A 328 25.49 28.16 -25.02
CA GLY A 328 25.49 29.51 -25.60
C GLY A 328 24.40 30.48 -25.13
N SER A 329 23.82 30.32 -23.93
CA SER A 329 23.09 31.42 -23.28
C SER A 329 24.07 32.38 -22.59
N SER A 330 23.84 33.69 -22.60
CA SER A 330 24.75 34.68 -21.96
C SER A 330 24.93 34.54 -20.44
N ASP A 331 24.11 33.71 -19.79
CA ASP A 331 24.25 33.29 -18.39
C ASP A 331 24.92 31.91 -18.23
N ASP A 332 25.56 31.39 -19.29
CA ASP A 332 26.28 30.12 -19.24
C ASP A 332 27.50 30.26 -18.32
N PRO A 333 27.51 29.57 -17.15
CA PRO A 333 28.62 29.65 -16.21
C PRO A 333 29.95 29.21 -16.85
N VAL A 334 29.88 28.41 -17.92
CA VAL A 334 31.02 27.91 -18.68
C VAL A 334 31.68 29.02 -19.49
N GLU A 335 30.88 29.85 -20.17
CA GLU A 335 31.40 30.93 -20.99
C GLU A 335 32.04 32.00 -20.10
N GLN A 336 31.46 32.26 -18.92
CA GLN A 336 32.05 33.13 -17.91
C GLN A 336 33.36 32.56 -17.32
N LEU A 337 33.39 31.27 -16.96
CA LEU A 337 34.61 30.63 -16.43
C LEU A 337 35.72 30.53 -17.48
N THR A 338 35.39 30.15 -18.72
CA THR A 338 36.36 30.05 -19.82
C THR A 338 36.85 31.42 -20.29
N SER A 339 35.98 32.43 -20.35
CA SER A 339 36.38 33.83 -20.62
C SER A 339 37.26 34.37 -19.50
N SER A 340 36.90 34.16 -18.23
CA SER A 340 37.69 34.62 -17.08
C SER A 340 39.06 33.94 -17.00
N LEU A 341 39.13 32.64 -17.34
CA LEU A 341 40.40 31.91 -17.44
C LEU A 341 41.23 32.36 -18.64
N GLY A 342 40.61 32.61 -19.80
CA GLY A 342 41.25 33.17 -20.98
C GLY A 342 41.85 34.56 -20.71
N ASP A 343 41.08 35.45 -20.10
CA ASP A 343 41.52 36.80 -19.73
C ASP A 343 42.55 36.80 -18.59
N SER A 344 42.58 35.76 -17.75
CA SER A 344 43.54 35.63 -16.64
C SER A 344 44.90 35.08 -17.05
N LEU A 345 44.97 34.42 -18.22
CA LEU A 345 46.14 33.73 -18.77
C LEU A 345 46.93 34.58 -19.77
N TRP A 346 46.43 35.77 -20.16
CA TRP A 346 47.07 36.67 -21.12
C TRP A 346 47.28 38.07 -20.57
#